data_AF-A0A0S8GTW3-F1
#
_entry.id   AF-A0A0S8GTW3-F1
#
_cell.length_a   1.000
_cell.length_b   1.000
_cell.length_c   1.000
_cell.angle_alpha   90.00
_cell.angle_beta   90.00
_cell.angle_gamma   90.00
#
_symmetry.space_group_name_H-M   'P 1'
#
loop_
_entity.id
_entity.type
_entity.pdbx_description
1 polymer ?
#
loop_
_entity_poly.entity_id
_entity_poly.type
_entity_poly.pdbx_seq_one_letter_code
_entity_poly.pdbx_strand_id
1 'polypeptide(L)'
;MGLIEPAIMKLSQFQEDCLVKTSGQVREGTLDEYGATMNQFIDLVGDVDYRSIRHEHGERFIQACLKRGNSPATANKKIGSLKRIFQMAVQRRQMEDNPFRYVRKLKVAPRKIRVFSDKECQRMIEATQKLYFYMPLRWDILILAALSTGMRR
;
A
#
# COMPACT_ATOMS: atom_id res chain seq x y z
N MET A 1 -40.73 -5.46 -10.94
CA MET A 1 -39.26 -5.40 -10.92
C MET A 1 -38.83 -5.34 -9.47
N GLY A 2 -38.35 -6.45 -8.91
CA GLY A 2 -37.90 -6.50 -7.52
C GLY A 2 -36.57 -5.75 -7.40
N LEU A 3 -36.60 -4.57 -6.78
CA LEU A 3 -35.40 -3.94 -6.25
C LEU A 3 -34.91 -4.88 -5.15
N ILE A 4 -33.95 -5.74 -5.46
CA ILE A 4 -33.20 -6.45 -4.43
C ILE A 4 -32.54 -5.33 -3.63
N GLU A 5 -33.06 -5.05 -2.43
CA GLU A 5 -32.40 -4.12 -1.52
C GLU A 5 -30.97 -4.64 -1.36
N PRO A 6 -29.96 -3.85 -1.79
CA PRO A 6 -28.58 -4.29 -1.68
C PRO A 6 -28.29 -4.49 -0.19
N ALA A 7 -28.02 -5.75 0.18
CA ALA A 7 -27.83 -6.17 1.55
C ALA A 7 -26.88 -5.22 2.26
N ILE A 8 -27.31 -4.73 3.44
CA ILE A 8 -26.46 -3.95 4.34
C ILE A 8 -25.24 -4.81 4.65
N MET A 9 -24.06 -4.35 4.25
CA MET A 9 -22.81 -5.08 4.36
C MET A 9 -21.87 -4.29 5.26
N LYS A 10 -21.22 -4.97 6.20
CA LYS A 10 -20.21 -4.32 7.04
C LYS A 10 -18.91 -4.10 6.27
N LEU A 11 -18.07 -3.19 6.73
CA LEU A 11 -16.76 -2.93 6.13
C LEU A 11 -15.89 -4.18 6.02
N SER A 12 -15.91 -5.05 7.02
CA SER A 12 -15.19 -6.33 7.04
C SER A 12 -15.63 -7.26 5.90
N GLN A 13 -16.94 -7.45 5.73
CA GLN A 13 -17.52 -8.25 4.65
C GLN A 13 -17.28 -7.63 3.27
N PHE A 14 -17.36 -6.29 3.19
CA PHE A 14 -17.07 -5.53 1.99
C PHE A 14 -15.62 -5.69 1.53
N GLN A 15 -14.68 -5.66 2.49
CA GLN A 15 -13.27 -5.90 2.22
C GLN A 15 -13.05 -7.30 1.65
N GLU A 16 -13.64 -8.32 2.26
CA GLU A 16 -13.51 -9.71 1.81
C GLU A 16 -14.06 -9.89 0.38
N ASP A 17 -15.29 -9.42 0.12
CA ASP A 17 -15.89 -9.44 -1.21
C ASP A 17 -15.01 -8.71 -2.24
N CYS A 18 -14.46 -7.55 -1.85
CA CYS A 18 -13.56 -6.80 -2.70
C CYS A 18 -12.28 -7.57 -3.03
N LEU A 19 -11.63 -8.17 -2.04
CA LEU A 19 -10.38 -8.90 -2.21
C LEU A 19 -10.59 -10.16 -3.05
N VAL A 20 -11.63 -10.95 -2.78
CA VAL A 20 -11.96 -12.16 -3.54
C VAL A 20 -12.17 -11.83 -5.01
N LYS A 21 -12.98 -10.82 -5.32
CA LYS A 21 -13.26 -10.41 -6.71
C LYS A 21 -12.07 -9.76 -7.42
N THR A 22 -11.05 -9.34 -6.67
CA THR A 22 -9.83 -8.72 -7.21
C THR A 22 -8.66 -9.69 -7.26
N SER A 23 -8.80 -10.86 -6.61
CA SER A 23 -7.82 -11.94 -6.69
C SER A 23 -7.59 -12.33 -8.16
N GLY A 24 -6.32 -12.49 -8.53
CA GLY A 24 -5.90 -12.76 -9.91
C GLY A 24 -5.86 -11.56 -10.86
N GLN A 25 -6.45 -10.41 -10.51
CA GLN A 25 -6.36 -9.17 -11.31
C GLN A 25 -5.20 -8.27 -10.89
N VAL A 26 -4.72 -8.42 -9.66
CA VAL A 26 -3.60 -7.67 -9.10
C VAL A 26 -2.61 -8.60 -8.43
N ARG A 27 -1.37 -8.13 -8.27
CA ARG A 27 -0.31 -8.86 -7.55
C ARG A 27 -0.75 -9.13 -6.10
N GLU A 28 -0.41 -10.30 -5.57
CA GLU A 28 -0.72 -10.71 -4.18
C GLU A 28 -0.31 -9.67 -3.15
N GLY A 29 0.93 -9.16 -3.21
CA GLY A 29 1.38 -8.13 -2.28
C GLY A 29 0.57 -6.82 -2.33
N THR A 30 -0.16 -6.55 -3.41
CA THR A 30 -1.12 -5.43 -3.48
C THR A 30 -2.42 -5.77 -2.75
N LEU A 31 -2.91 -7.01 -2.84
CA LEU A 31 -4.06 -7.49 -2.06
C LEU A 31 -3.76 -7.44 -0.56
N ASP A 32 -2.58 -7.92 -0.16
CA ASP A 32 -2.14 -7.88 1.24
C ASP A 32 -2.13 -6.46 1.77
N GLU A 33 -1.62 -5.52 0.97
CA GLU A 33 -1.59 -4.10 1.33
C GLU A 33 -2.99 -3.51 1.46
N TYR A 34 -3.91 -3.87 0.56
CA TYR A 34 -5.30 -3.44 0.62
C TYR A 34 -6.00 -3.96 1.87
N GLY A 35 -5.85 -5.26 2.15
CA GLY A 35 -6.41 -5.89 3.34
C GLY A 35 -5.86 -5.28 4.63
N ALA A 36 -4.54 -5.18 4.75
CA ALA A 36 -3.90 -4.59 5.92
C ALA A 36 -4.30 -3.12 6.13
N THR A 37 -4.46 -2.36 5.06
CA THR A 37 -4.88 -0.95 5.15
C THR A 37 -6.36 -0.83 5.53
N MET A 38 -7.22 -1.69 5.00
CA MET A 38 -8.64 -1.68 5.35
C MET A 38 -8.88 -2.13 6.79
N ASN A 39 -8.16 -3.13 7.29
CA ASN A 39 -8.19 -3.52 8.71
C ASN A 39 -7.83 -2.32 9.62
N GLN A 40 -6.75 -1.59 9.30
CA GLN A 40 -6.37 -0.39 10.06
C GLN A 40 -7.41 0.72 10.00
N PHE A 41 -8.16 0.80 8.90
CA PHE A 41 -9.27 1.74 8.76
C PHE A 41 -10.45 1.32 9.63
N ILE A 42 -10.85 0.04 9.58
CA ILE A 42 -11.90 -0.56 10.42
C ILE A 42 -11.56 -0.38 11.91
N ASP A 43 -10.31 -0.59 12.32
CA ASP A 43 -9.87 -0.37 13.71
C ASP A 43 -10.09 1.09 14.18
N LEU A 44 -10.11 2.05 13.24
CA LEU A 44 -10.28 3.47 13.55
C LEU A 44 -11.75 3.90 13.55
N VAL A 45 -12.54 3.45 12.57
CA VAL A 45 -13.93 3.90 12.37
C VAL A 45 -14.97 2.93 12.91
N GLY A 46 -14.56 1.71 13.25
CA GLY A 46 -15.43 0.59 13.60
C GLY A 46 -15.92 -0.18 12.36
N ASP A 47 -16.42 -1.39 12.58
CA ASP A 47 -17.00 -2.23 11.53
C ASP A 47 -18.44 -1.82 11.21
N VAL A 48 -18.58 -0.61 10.66
CA VAL A 48 -19.84 0.02 10.27
C VAL A 48 -20.26 -0.38 8.85
N ASP A 49 -21.46 0.02 8.44
CA ASP A 49 -21.90 -0.11 7.05
C ASP A 49 -20.95 0.68 6.12
N TYR A 50 -20.45 0.04 5.06
CA TYR A 50 -19.57 0.68 4.09
C TYR A 50 -20.19 1.91 3.42
N ARG A 51 -21.53 2.02 3.37
CA ARG A 51 -22.26 3.17 2.82
C ARG A 51 -22.32 4.36 3.76
N SER A 52 -22.15 4.14 5.05
CA SER A 52 -22.09 5.21 6.03
C SER A 52 -20.77 5.97 5.98
N ILE A 53 -19.78 5.48 5.23
CA ILE A 53 -18.46 6.07 5.15
C ILE A 53 -18.49 7.41 4.42
N ARG A 54 -18.08 8.45 5.15
CA ARG A 54 -18.05 9.84 4.68
C ARG A 54 -16.61 10.32 4.47
N HIS A 55 -16.51 11.45 3.77
CA HIS A 55 -15.24 12.15 3.52
C HIS A 55 -14.41 12.38 4.80
N GLU A 56 -15.08 12.80 5.87
CA GLU A 56 -14.48 13.08 7.19
C GLU A 56 -13.72 11.89 7.78
N HIS A 57 -14.13 10.65 7.47
CA HIS A 57 -13.42 9.45 7.93
C HIS A 57 -12.07 9.29 7.23
N GLY A 58 -11.97 9.71 5.97
CA GLY A 58 -10.71 9.70 5.24
C GLY A 58 -9.72 10.73 5.79
N GLU A 59 -10.22 11.93 6.14
CA GLU A 59 -9.40 12.96 6.81
C GLU A 59 -8.95 12.50 8.19
N ARG A 60 -9.87 11.94 8.99
CA ARG A 60 -9.56 11.37 10.30
C ARG A 60 -8.54 10.24 10.20
N PHE A 61 -8.62 9.40 9.18
CA PHE A 61 -7.66 8.32 8.94
C PHE A 61 -6.26 8.84 8.63
N ILE A 62 -6.13 9.89 7.80
CA ILE A 62 -4.83 10.54 7.56
C ILE A 62 -4.25 11.08 8.87
N GLN A 63 -5.06 11.78 9.68
CA GLN A 63 -4.61 12.31 10.96
C GLN A 63 -4.19 11.19 11.93
N ALA A 64 -4.94 10.09 11.98
CA ALA A 64 -4.59 8.93 12.79
C ALA A 64 -3.28 8.28 12.33
N CYS A 65 -3.04 8.17 11.01
CA CYS A 65 -1.78 7.67 10.48
C CYS A 65 -0.61 8.53 10.95
N LEU A 66 -0.73 9.87 10.89
CA LEU A 66 0.30 10.80 11.35
C LEU A 66 0.55 10.69 12.85
N LYS A 67 -0.52 10.61 13.67
CA LYS A 67 -0.41 10.41 15.13
C LYS A 67 0.30 9.11 15.51
N ARG A 68 0.17 8.07 14.69
CA ARG A 68 0.88 6.78 14.84
C ARG A 68 2.34 6.83 14.35
N GLY A 69 2.85 8.00 13.96
CA GLY A 69 4.24 8.16 13.50
C GLY A 69 4.50 7.77 12.04
N ASN A 70 3.45 7.56 11.23
CA ASN A 70 3.66 7.28 9.81
C ASN A 70 4.18 8.52 9.08
N SER A 71 5.10 8.30 8.15
CA SER A 71 5.53 9.37 7.24
C SER A 71 4.35 9.88 6.38
N PRO A 72 4.36 11.15 5.94
CA PRO A 72 3.35 11.67 5.01
C PRO A 72 3.22 10.84 3.73
N ALA A 73 4.33 10.29 3.21
CA ALA A 73 4.33 9.38 2.07
C ALA A 73 3.59 8.07 2.38
N THR A 74 3.82 7.49 3.55
CA THR A 74 3.14 6.27 4.01
C THR A 74 1.65 6.51 4.19
N ALA A 75 1.25 7.61 4.82
CA ALA A 75 -0.17 7.98 4.97
C ALA A 75 -0.84 8.18 3.59
N ASN A 76 -0.17 8.86 2.66
CA ASN A 76 -0.64 9.03 1.28
C ASN A 76 -0.81 7.71 0.53
N LYS A 77 0.11 6.76 0.75
CA LYS A 77 0.01 5.41 0.18
C LYS A 77 -1.22 4.69 0.71
N LYS A 78 -1.42 4.69 2.04
CA LYS A 78 -2.59 4.07 2.69
C LYS A 78 -3.93 4.66 2.23
N ILE A 79 -4.08 6.00 2.22
CA ILE A 79 -5.31 6.62 1.71
C ILE A 79 -5.50 6.36 0.20
N GLY A 80 -4.41 6.23 -0.55
CA GLY A 80 -4.45 5.81 -1.96
C GLY A 80 -5.03 4.40 -2.13
N SER A 81 -4.63 3.46 -1.29
CA SER A 81 -5.15 2.09 -1.26
C SER A 81 -6.65 2.08 -0.91
N LEU A 82 -7.08 2.83 0.11
CA LEU A 82 -8.50 2.97 0.45
C LEU A 82 -9.32 3.57 -0.71
N LYS A 83 -8.83 4.66 -1.32
CA LYS A 83 -9.47 5.26 -2.50
C LYS A 83 -9.65 4.22 -3.60
N ARG A 84 -8.65 3.38 -3.86
CA ARG A 84 -8.76 2.34 -4.89
C ARG A 84 -9.81 1.29 -4.54
N ILE A 85 -9.86 0.81 -3.29
CA ILE A 85 -10.85 -0.17 -2.85
C ILE A 85 -12.28 0.38 -3.05
N PHE A 86 -12.56 1.58 -2.56
CA PHE A 86 -13.88 2.21 -2.77
C PHE A 86 -14.16 2.51 -4.25
N GLN A 87 -13.14 2.85 -5.04
CA GLN A 87 -13.32 3.04 -6.48
C GLN A 87 -13.74 1.73 -7.18
N MET A 88 -13.22 0.58 -6.72
CA MET A 88 -13.62 -0.71 -7.28
C MET A 88 -15.07 -1.04 -6.94
N ALA A 89 -15.55 -0.68 -5.76
CA ALA A 89 -16.96 -0.79 -5.40
C ALA A 89 -17.86 0.06 -6.30
N VAL A 90 -17.44 1.30 -6.60
CA VAL A 90 -18.14 2.17 -7.55
C VAL A 90 -18.16 1.56 -8.95
N GLN A 91 -17.02 1.04 -9.44
CA GLN A 91 -16.94 0.36 -10.74
C GLN A 91 -17.86 -0.86 -10.83
N ARG A 92 -18.08 -1.55 -9.70
CA ARG A 92 -18.98 -2.70 -9.56
C ARG A 92 -20.44 -2.29 -9.26
N ARG A 93 -20.76 -1.00 -9.27
CA ARG A 93 -22.09 -0.44 -8.94
C ARG A 93 -22.59 -0.80 -7.54
N GLN A 94 -21.70 -1.13 -6.62
CA GLN A 94 -22.03 -1.36 -5.21
C GLN A 94 -22.21 -0.05 -4.44
N MET A 95 -21.60 1.02 -4.94
CA MET A 95 -21.61 2.37 -4.39
C MET A 95 -21.76 3.38 -5.53
N GLU A 96 -22.40 4.52 -5.28
CA GLU A 96 -22.62 5.55 -6.30
C GLU A 96 -21.36 6.41 -6.53
N ASP A 97 -20.72 6.87 -5.45
CA ASP A 97 -19.50 7.68 -5.53
C ASP A 97 -18.49 7.28 -4.44
N ASN A 98 -17.22 7.54 -4.71
CA ASN A 98 -16.13 7.21 -3.81
C ASN A 98 -16.02 8.27 -2.70
N PRO A 99 -16.22 7.92 -1.41
CA PRO A 99 -16.22 8.88 -0.31
C PRO A 99 -14.88 9.59 -0.15
N PHE A 100 -13.79 8.96 -0.62
CA PHE A 100 -12.44 9.50 -0.52
C PHE A 100 -11.94 10.16 -1.78
N ARG A 101 -12.78 10.33 -2.81
CA ARG A 101 -12.41 10.99 -4.08
C ARG A 101 -11.66 12.30 -3.84
N TYR A 102 -12.24 13.17 -3.01
CA TYR A 102 -11.71 14.51 -2.75
C TYR A 102 -10.76 14.61 -1.55
N VAL A 103 -10.46 13.51 -0.85
CA VAL A 103 -9.53 13.56 0.30
C VAL A 103 -8.15 13.97 -0.19
N ARG A 104 -7.64 15.09 0.33
CA ARG A 104 -6.38 15.68 -0.13
C ARG A 104 -5.20 14.86 0.36
N LYS A 105 -4.20 14.69 -0.52
CA LYS A 105 -2.92 14.09 -0.15
C LYS A 105 -2.07 15.10 0.61
N LEU A 106 -1.27 14.60 1.56
CA LEU A 106 -0.28 15.39 2.26
C LEU A 106 0.85 15.81 1.31
N LYS A 107 1.41 17.00 1.51
CA LYS A 107 2.58 17.46 0.76
C LYS A 107 3.79 16.64 1.21
N VAL A 108 4.52 16.05 0.25
CA VAL A 108 5.73 15.27 0.51
C VAL A 108 6.87 15.92 -0.25
N ALA A 109 7.96 16.24 0.45
CA ALA A 109 9.18 16.69 -0.21
C ALA A 109 9.77 15.55 -1.06
N PRO A 110 10.31 15.85 -2.25
CA PRO A 110 10.96 14.82 -3.06
C PRO A 110 12.10 14.20 -2.25
N ARG A 111 12.11 12.86 -2.15
CA ARG A 111 13.19 12.14 -1.49
C ARG A 111 14.44 12.23 -2.37
N LYS A 112 15.52 12.78 -1.84
CA LYS A 112 16.83 12.71 -2.51
C LYS A 112 17.29 11.25 -2.51
N ILE A 113 17.26 10.62 -3.68
CA ILE A 113 17.80 9.27 -3.86
C ILE A 113 19.32 9.42 -3.89
N ARG A 114 20.01 8.77 -2.94
CA ARG A 114 21.47 8.69 -2.99
C ARG A 114 21.85 7.67 -4.05
N VAL A 115 22.57 8.13 -5.06
CA VAL A 115 23.16 7.27 -6.09
C VAL A 115 24.59 6.94 -5.66
N PHE A 116 24.99 5.69 -5.80
CA PHE A 116 26.35 5.26 -5.54
C PHE A 116 27.26 5.62 -6.71
N SER A 117 28.43 6.16 -6.42
CA SER A 117 29.51 6.34 -7.40
C SER A 117 30.24 5.03 -7.67
N ASP A 118 30.95 4.95 -8.79
CA ASP A 118 31.73 3.75 -9.16
C ASP A 118 32.74 3.36 -8.07
N LYS A 119 33.37 4.36 -7.43
CA LYS A 119 34.29 4.14 -6.29
C LYS A 119 33.58 3.54 -5.08
N GLU A 120 32.34 3.91 -4.82
CA GLU A 120 31.55 3.32 -3.73
C GLU A 120 31.11 1.89 -4.06
N CYS A 121 30.69 1.64 -5.31
CA CYS A 121 30.39 0.30 -5.79
C CYS A 121 31.59 -0.64 -5.67
N GLN A 122 32.77 -0.18 -6.08
CA GLN A 122 34.02 -0.95 -5.98
C GLN A 122 34.38 -1.29 -4.53
N ARG A 123 34.33 -0.29 -3.63
CA ARG A 123 34.56 -0.51 -2.19
C ARG A 123 33.57 -1.51 -1.59
N MET A 124 32.33 -1.54 -2.06
CA MET A 124 31.32 -2.46 -1.59
C MET A 124 31.65 -3.91 -1.99
N ILE A 125 32.12 -4.13 -3.23
CA ILE A 125 32.57 -5.45 -3.71
C ILE A 125 33.77 -5.93 -2.88
N GLU A 126 34.79 -5.09 -2.70
CA GLU A 126 35.99 -5.41 -1.92
C GLU A 126 35.67 -5.77 -0.47
N ALA A 127 34.73 -5.05 0.15
CA ALA A 127 34.28 -5.36 1.50
C ALA A 127 33.60 -6.73 1.58
N THR A 128 32.77 -7.08 0.59
CA THR A 128 32.09 -8.39 0.57
C THR A 128 33.02 -9.56 0.34
N GLN A 129 34.08 -9.39 -0.45
CA GLN A 129 35.11 -10.43 -0.65
C GLN A 129 35.85 -10.75 0.65
N LYS A 130 36.11 -9.75 1.50
CA LYS A 130 36.73 -9.94 2.82
C LYS A 130 35.83 -10.68 3.81
N LEU A 131 34.52 -10.57 3.64
CA LEU A 131 33.51 -11.22 4.49
C LEU A 131 33.17 -12.66 4.04
N TYR A 132 33.71 -13.11 2.91
CA TYR A 132 33.45 -14.43 2.33
C TYR A 132 33.68 -15.59 3.32
N PHE A 133 34.68 -15.48 4.19
CA PHE A 133 35.01 -16.53 5.16
C PHE A 133 33.96 -16.71 6.28
N TYR A 134 33.13 -15.70 6.51
CA TYR A 134 32.21 -15.63 7.66
C TYR A 134 30.74 -15.71 7.26
N MET A 135 30.42 -15.73 5.96
CA MET A 135 29.05 -15.68 5.45
C MET A 135 28.81 -16.76 4.40
N PRO A 136 27.71 -17.53 4.51
CA PRO A 136 27.38 -18.57 3.53
C PRO A 136 26.97 -18.02 2.16
N LEU A 137 26.60 -16.73 2.08
CA LEU A 137 26.15 -16.09 0.83
C LEU A 137 27.27 -15.30 0.15
N ARG A 138 27.47 -15.56 -1.15
CA ARG A 138 28.36 -14.82 -2.05
C ARG A 138 27.79 -13.45 -2.42
N TRP A 139 27.84 -12.52 -1.47
CA TRP A 139 27.37 -11.15 -1.66
C TRP A 139 28.10 -10.42 -2.79
N ASP A 140 29.36 -10.73 -3.01
CA ASP A 140 30.18 -10.21 -4.10
C ASP A 140 29.56 -10.50 -5.47
N ILE A 141 29.12 -11.75 -5.69
CA ILE A 141 28.48 -12.19 -6.94
C ILE A 141 27.12 -11.51 -7.11
N LEU A 142 26.33 -11.44 -6.04
CA LEU A 142 24.98 -10.85 -6.08
C LEU A 142 25.04 -9.35 -6.41
N ILE A 143 25.98 -8.62 -5.79
CA ILE A 143 26.21 -7.20 -6.08
C ILE A 143 26.70 -7.00 -7.50
N LEU A 144 27.68 -7.81 -7.95
CA LEU A 144 28.22 -7.70 -9.30
C LEU A 144 27.13 -7.96 -10.36
N ALA A 145 26.29 -8.97 -10.15
CA ALA A 145 25.15 -9.26 -11.01
C ALA A 145 24.16 -8.08 -11.03
N ALA A 146 23.82 -7.53 -9.86
CA ALA A 146 22.91 -6.38 -9.78
C ALA A 146 23.46 -5.14 -10.51
N LEU A 147 24.75 -4.83 -10.35
CA LEU A 147 25.39 -3.69 -11.02
C LEU A 147 25.51 -3.89 -12.54
N SER A 148 25.81 -5.12 -12.99
CA SER A 148 26.00 -5.42 -14.41
C SER A 148 24.69 -5.51 -15.19
N THR A 149 23.62 -5.98 -14.54
CA THR A 149 22.34 -6.27 -15.22
C THR A 149 21.26 -5.23 -14.96
N GLY A 150 21.39 -4.43 -13.89
CA GLY A 150 20.33 -3.54 -13.45
C GLY A 150 19.06 -4.26 -12.99
N MET A 151 19.13 -5.55 -12.66
CA MET A 151 17.98 -6.32 -12.17
C MET A 151 17.40 -5.70 -10.89
N ARG A 152 16.07 -5.65 -10.81
CA ARG A 152 15.35 -5.23 -9.60
C ARG A 152 15.41 -6.35 -8.57
N ARG A 153 15.58 -5.97 -7.30
CA ARG A 153 15.50 -6.87 -6.16
C ARG A 153 14.06 -7.27 -5.84
#